data_AF-F4YFH2-F1
#
_entry.id   AF-F4YFH2-F1
#
_cell.length_a   1.000
_cell.length_b   1.000
_cell.length_c   1.000
_cell.angle_alpha   90.00
_cell.angle_beta   90.00
_cell.angle_gamma   90.00
#
_symmetry.space_group_name_H-M   'P 1'
#
loop_
_entity.id
_entity.type
_entity.pdbx_description
1 polymer ?
#
loop_
_entity_poly.entity_id
_entity_poly.type
_entity_poly.pdbx_seq_one_letter_code
_entity_poly.pdbx_strand_id
1 'polypeptide(L)' 'MPATSTMIGALLGLGTQMYSNALRKLPYMRHPWEHVVGMGLGVVF' A
#
# COMPACT_ATOMS: atom_id res chain seq x y z
N MET A 1 -10.43 -11.68 14.32
CA MET A 1 -10.11 -12.62 13.21
C MET A 1 -8.84 -12.12 12.53
N PRO A 2 -7.82 -12.96 12.31
CA PRO A 2 -6.53 -12.53 11.74
C PRO A 2 -6.64 -11.91 10.33
N ALA A 3 -7.68 -12.29 9.58
CA ALA A 3 -7.96 -11.71 8.27
C ALA A 3 -8.22 -10.19 8.32
N THR A 4 -8.83 -9.68 9.41
CA THR A 4 -9.13 -8.25 9.55
C THR A 4 -7.86 -7.41 9.70
N SER A 5 -6.90 -7.87 10.53
CA SER A 5 -5.61 -7.17 10.69
C SER A 5 -4.79 -7.23 9.41
N THR A 6 -4.79 -8.35 8.70
CA THR A 6 -4.14 -8.47 7.38
C THR A 6 -4.75 -7.51 6.36
N MET A 7 -6.09 -7.40 6.30
CA MET A 7 -6.76 -6.48 5.39
C MET A 7 -6.45 -5.01 5.72
N ILE A 8 -6.46 -4.64 7.00
CA ILE A 8 -6.14 -3.27 7.44
C ILE A 8 -4.69 -2.92 7.08
N GLY A 9 -3.75 -3.83 7.38
CA GLY A 9 -2.34 -3.66 7.04
C GLY A 9 -2.10 -3.51 5.54
N ALA A 10 -2.70 -4.37 4.72
CA ALA A 10 -2.62 -4.29 3.27
C ALA A 10 -3.17 -2.95 2.74
N LEU A 11 -4.33 -2.51 3.22
CA LEU A 11 -4.95 -1.25 2.79
C LEU A 11 -4.13 -0.03 3.20
N LEU A 12 -3.54 -0.03 4.40
CA LEU A 12 -2.63 1.02 4.84
C LEU A 12 -1.38 1.07 3.94
N GLY A 13 -0.75 -0.07 3.68
CA GLY A 13 0.42 -0.16 2.80
C GLY A 13 0.14 0.29 1.36
N LEU A 14 -1.03 -0.05 0.82
CA LEU A 14 -1.52 0.42 -0.48
C LEU A 14 -1.75 1.94 -0.45
N GLY A 15 -2.43 2.45 0.58
CA GLY A 15 -2.72 3.87 0.76
C GLY A 15 -1.46 4.72 0.87
N THR A 16 -0.44 4.25 1.60
CA THR A 16 0.85 4.94 1.73
C THR A 16 1.58 5.05 0.39
N GLN A 17 1.58 3.99 -0.42
CA GLN A 17 2.15 4.01 -1.77
C GLN A 17 1.41 4.97 -2.71
N MET A 18 0.06 4.92 -2.69
CA MET A 18 -0.74 5.87 -3.49
C MET A 18 -0.55 7.31 -3.04
N TYR A 19 -0.43 7.55 -1.74
CA TYR A 19 -0.19 8.89 -1.19
C TYR A 19 1.19 9.42 -1.56
N SER A 20 2.23 8.58 -1.52
CA SER A 20 3.58 8.93 -2.00
C SER A 20 3.56 9.37 -3.48
N ASN A 21 2.84 8.63 -4.32
CA ASN A 21 2.70 8.96 -5.73
C ASN A 21 1.90 10.24 -5.97
N ALA A 22 0.86 10.47 -5.17
CA ALA A 22 0.06 11.70 -5.20
C ALA A 22 0.90 12.93 -4.84
N LEU A 23 1.70 12.85 -3.77
CA LEU A 23 2.61 13.93 -3.34
C LEU A 23 3.64 14.28 -4.42
N ARG A 24 4.10 13.27 -5.17
CA ARG A 24 5.05 13.45 -6.28
C ARG A 24 4.37 13.93 -7.57
N LYS A 25 3.04 14.13 -7.58
CA LYS A 25 2.23 14.43 -8.77
C LYS A 25 2.43 13.41 -9.90
N LEU A 26 2.70 12.16 -9.53
CA LEU A 26 2.89 11.05 -10.46
C LEU A 26 1.58 10.28 -10.64
N PRO A 27 1.42 9.55 -11.75
CA PRO A 27 0.29 8.64 -11.90
C PRO A 27 0.22 7.69 -10.70
N TYR A 28 -0.95 7.51 -10.11
CA TYR A 28 -1.14 6.70 -8.90
C TYR A 28 -0.50 5.31 -8.99
N MET A 29 -0.55 4.68 -10.16
CA MET A 29 0.00 3.35 -10.42
C MET A 29 1.26 3.39 -11.30
N ARG A 30 2.14 4.39 -11.12
CA ARG A 30 3.38 4.49 -11.91
C ARG A 30 4.21 3.20 -11.84
N HIS A 31 4.31 2.61 -10.65
CA HIS A 31 4.97 1.31 -10.44
C HIS A 31 4.01 0.38 -9.67
N PRO A 32 3.20 -0.44 -10.37
CA PRO A 32 2.16 -1.25 -9.73
C PRO A 32 2.74 -2.29 -8.76
N TRP A 33 3.96 -2.78 -9.03
CA TRP A 33 4.66 -3.72 -8.14
C TRP A 33 5.09 -3.11 -6.80
N GLU A 34 5.35 -1.80 -6.76
CA GLU A 34 5.65 -1.10 -5.50
C GLU A 34 4.43 -1.13 -4.54
N HIS A 35 3.21 -1.13 -5.07
CA HIS A 35 1.99 -1.21 -4.27
C HIS A 35 1.80 -2.60 -3.65
N VAL A 36 2.18 -3.66 -4.37
CA VAL A 36 2.16 -5.03 -3.85
C VAL A 36 3.18 -5.20 -2.72
N VAL A 37 4.37 -4.62 -2.87
CA VAL A 37 5.38 -4.59 -1.81
C VAL A 37 4.89 -3.75 -0.62
N GLY A 38 4.25 -2.61 -0.87
CA GLY A 38 3.65 -1.76 0.17
C GLY A 38 2.57 -2.50 0.96
N MET A 39 1.67 -3.20 0.28
CA MET A 39 0.67 -4.08 0.91
C MET A 39 1.34 -5.17 1.75
N GLY A 40 2.38 -5.83 1.24
CA GLY A 40 3.11 -6.87 1.96
C GLY A 40 3.79 -6.35 3.23
N LEU A 41 4.42 -5.18 3.17
CA LEU A 41 5.00 -4.52 4.35
C LEU A 41 3.94 -4.11 5.36
N GLY A 42 2.81 -3.58 4.90
CA GLY A 42 1.70 -3.20 5.76
C GLY A 42 1.02 -4.40 6.44
N VAL A 43 1.04 -5.59 5.83
CA VAL A 43 0.55 -6.83 6.45
C VAL A 43 1.46 -7.33 7.58
N VAL A 44 2.77 -7.06 7.49
CA VAL A 44 3.78 -7.55 8.43
C VAL A 44 3.91 -6.64 9.68
N PHE A 45 3.60 -5.36 9.55
CA PHE A 45 3.59 -4.37 10.64
C PHE A 45 2.24 -4.31 11.36
#